data_AF-A0A838SLI1-F1
#
_entry.id   AF-A0A838SLI1-F1
#
_cell.length_a   1.000
_cell.length_b   1.000
_cell.length_c   1.000
_cell.angle_alpha   90.00
_cell.angle_beta   90.00
_cell.angle_gamma   90.00
#
_symmetry.space_group_name_H-M   'P 1'
#
loop_
_entity.id
_entity.type
_entity.pdbx_description
1 polymer ?
#
loop_
_entity_poly.entity_id
_entity_poly.type
_entity_poly.pdbx_seq_one_letter_code
_entity_poly.pdbx_strand_id
1 'polypeptide(L)' 'MGPVADIRVQDRDVLEEIELYADLIIAASSSDGPLTTAQIDDVLGVSSGIPRQGGAA' A
#
# COMPACT_ATOMS: atom_id res chain seq x y z
N MET A 1 7.19 -12.48 29.25
CA MET A 1 7.58 -12.58 27.84
C MET A 1 6.61 -13.57 27.19
N GLY A 2 5.53 -13.08 26.61
CA GLY A 2 4.54 -13.92 25.92
C GLY A 2 5.13 -14.55 24.66
N PRO A 3 4.47 -15.56 24.05
CA PRO A 3 5.01 -16.20 22.87
C PRO A 3 5.26 -15.14 21.81
N VAL A 4 6.49 -15.13 21.26
CA VAL A 4 6.87 -14.30 20.12
C VAL A 4 5.96 -14.76 18.99
N ALA A 5 4.85 -14.03 18.76
CA ALA A 5 3.91 -14.32 17.71
C ALA A 5 4.71 -14.56 16.44
N ASP A 6 4.47 -15.70 15.79
CA ASP A 6 5.14 -16.13 14.58
C ASP A 6 5.28 -14.97 13.58
N ILE A 7 6.48 -14.37 13.56
CA ILE A 7 6.89 -13.26 12.68
C ILE A 7 6.80 -13.64 11.19
N ARG A 8 6.52 -14.93 10.89
CA ARG A 8 6.43 -15.47 9.54
C ARG A 8 5.13 -15.12 8.81
N VAL A 9 4.11 -14.70 9.55
CA VAL A 9 2.86 -14.16 9.02
C VAL A 9 2.65 -12.81 9.66
N GLN A 10 3.44 -11.81 9.27
CA GLN A 10 2.85 -10.48 9.28
C GLN A 10 1.64 -10.57 8.37
N ASP A 11 0.48 -10.19 8.92
CA ASP A 11 -0.81 -10.26 8.25
C ASP A 11 -0.63 -9.73 6.83
N ARG A 12 -0.95 -10.55 5.82
CA ARG A 12 -0.64 -10.22 4.42
C ARG A 12 -1.27 -8.88 4.03
N ASP A 13 -2.40 -8.58 4.65
CA ASP A 13 -3.13 -7.33 4.51
C ASP A 13 -2.33 -6.14 5.08
N VAL A 14 -1.63 -6.33 6.21
CA VAL A 14 -0.77 -5.29 6.81
C VAL A 14 0.50 -5.08 6.00
N LEU A 15 1.09 -6.15 5.46
CA LEU A 15 2.25 -6.03 4.57
C LEU A 15 1.90 -5.29 3.28
N GLU A 16 0.75 -5.62 2.69
CA GLU A 16 0.23 -4.93 1.50
C GLU A 16 0.02 -3.43 1.76
N GLU A 17 -0.47 -3.07 2.95
CA GLU A 17 -0.61 -1.67 3.35
C GLU A 17 0.76 -0.97 3.54
N ILE A 18 1.75 -1.66 4.11
CA ILE A 18 3.12 -1.10 4.25
C ILE A 18 3.76 -0.87 2.89
N GLU A 19 3.62 -1.81 1.96
CA GLU A 19 4.10 -1.67 0.58
C GLU A 19 3.41 -0.48 -0.11
N LEU A 20 2.10 -0.33 0.05
CA LEU A 20 1.33 0.81 -0.47
C LEU A 20 1.84 2.16 0.04
N TYR A 21 2.11 2.29 1.34
CA TYR A 21 2.69 3.53 1.89
C TYR A 21 4.11 3.77 1.40
N ALA A 22 4.92 2.72 1.27
CA ALA A 22 6.28 2.83 0.76
C ALA A 22 6.28 3.37 -0.68
N ASP A 23 5.38 2.87 -1.53
CA ASP A 23 5.22 3.33 -2.91
C ASP A 23 4.81 4.82 -2.98
N LEU A 24 3.88 5.26 -2.12
CA LEU A 24 3.49 6.67 -2.03
C LEU A 24 4.66 7.56 -1.59
N ILE A 25 5.46 7.12 -0.61
CA ILE A 25 6.64 7.86 -0.14
C ILE A 25 7.69 7.98 -1.26
N ILE A 26 7.94 6.89 -1.99
CA ILE A 26 8.89 6.87 -3.11
C ILE A 26 8.41 7.84 -4.20
N ALA A 27 7.14 7.77 -4.59
CA ALA A 27 6.55 8.66 -5.58
C ALA A 27 6.65 10.14 -5.16
N ALA A 28 6.34 10.46 -3.90
CA ALA A 28 6.46 11.81 -3.36
C ALA A 28 7.91 12.30 -3.36
N SER A 29 8.87 11.43 -2.98
CA SER A 29 10.30 11.77 -2.96
C SER A 29 10.90 12.00 -4.35
N SER A 30 10.29 11.41 -5.38
CA SER A 30 10.71 11.51 -6.78
C SER A 30 10.00 12.63 -7.55
N SER A 31 9.06 13.32 -6.90
CA SER A 31 8.29 14.41 -7.50
C SER A 31 8.90 15.77 -7.16
N ASP A 32 8.87 16.71 -8.10
CA ASP A 32 9.37 18.08 -7.91
C ASP A 32 8.49 18.93 -6.93
N GLY A 33 7.41 18.34 -6.43
CA GLY A 33 6.48 18.95 -5.49
C GLY A 33 5.47 17.94 -4.95
N PRO A 34 4.49 18.38 -4.14
CA PRO A 34 3.45 17.50 -3.61
C PRO A 34 2.74 16.72 -4.71
N LEU A 35 2.46 15.44 -4.47
CA LEU A 35 1.69 14.63 -5.41
C LEU A 35 0.28 15.23 -5.58
N THR A 36 -0.14 15.34 -6.83
CA THR A 36 -1.54 15.66 -7.14
C THR A 36 -2.42 14.44 -6.83
N THR A 37 -3.72 14.68 -6.63
CA THR A 37 -4.69 13.59 -6.40
C THR A 37 -4.64 12.54 -7.52
N ALA A 38 -4.50 12.97 -8.78
CA ALA A 38 -4.40 12.05 -9.91
C ALA A 38 -3.14 11.15 -9.86
N GLN A 39 -2.01 11.68 -9.38
CA GLN A 39 -0.79 10.89 -9.19
C GLN A 39 -0.92 9.92 -8.02
N ILE A 40 -1.61 10.33 -6.95
CA ILE A 40 -1.93 9.43 -5.83
C ILE A 40 -2.84 8.31 -6.32
N ASP A 41 -3.90 8.61 -7.07
CA ASP A 41 -4.83 7.62 -7.60
C ASP A 41 -4.12 6.62 -8.55
N ASP A 42 -3.12 7.08 -9.31
CA ASP A 42 -2.30 6.22 -10.16
C ASP A 42 -1.44 5.25 -9.34
N VAL A 43 -0.74 5.74 -8.32
CA VAL A 43 0.05 4.90 -7.40
C VAL A 43 -0.83 3.91 -6.65
N LEU A 44 -2.04 4.32 -6.27
CA LEU A 44 -3.03 3.46 -5.61
C LEU A 44 -3.75 2.50 -6.58
N GLY A 45 -3.59 2.68 -7.90
CA GLY A 45 -4.28 1.91 -8.94
C GLY A 45 -5.79 2.18 -9.05
N VAL A 46 -6.27 3.30 -8.51
CA VAL A 46 -7.69 3.68 -8.41
C VAL A 46 -8.23 4.28 -9.71
N SER A 47 -7.35 4.79 -10.58
CA SER A 47 -7.68 5.38 -11.89
C SER A 47 -8.29 4.37 -12.88
N SER A 48 -8.03 3.07 -12.68
CA SER A 48 -8.76 1.98 -13.31
C SER A 48 -9.79 1.43 -12.32
N GLY A 49 -11.09 1.61 -12.58
CA GLY A 49 -12.20 1.09 -11.76
C GLY A 49 -12.30 -0.44 -11.67
N ILE A 50 -11.17 -1.15 -11.69
CA ILE A 50 -11.06 -2.58 -11.44
C ILE A 50 -10.91 -2.74 -9.92
N PRO A 51 -11.89 -3.31 -9.22
CA PRO A 51 -11.72 -3.62 -7.80
C PRO A 51 -10.53 -4.58 -7.66
N ARG A 52 -9.52 -4.21 -6.85
CA ARG A 52 -8.50 -5.15 -6.41
C ARG A 52 -9.22 -6.30 -5.70
N GLN A 53 -9.17 -7.50 -6.28
CA GLN A 53 -9.69 -8.70 -5.63
C GLN A 53 -8.84 -9.01 -4.39
N GLY A 54 -9.38 -8.74 -3.21
CA GLY A 54 -8.79 -9.12 -1.94
C GLY A 54 -9.85 -9.04 -0.84
N GLY A 55 -10.47 -10.19 -0.55
CA GLY A 55 -11.49 -10.33 0.50
C GLY A 55 -12.53 -11.41 0.19
N ALA A 56 -12.08 -12.65 -0.05
CA ALA A 56 -12.99 -13.80 0.04
C ALA A 56 -13.32 -14.04 1.53
N ALA A 57 -14.62 -14.25 1.77
CA ALA A 57 -15.35 -14.46 3.03
C ALA A 57 -14.62 -15.22 4.15
#